data_AF-A0A089PHA5-F1
#
_entry.id   AF-A0A089PHA5-F1
#
_cell.length_a   1.000
_cell.length_b   1.000
_cell.length_c   1.000
_cell.angle_alpha   90.00
_cell.angle_beta   90.00
_cell.angle_gamma   90.00
#
_symmetry.space_group_name_H-M   'P 1'
#
loop_
_entity.id
_entity.type
_entity.pdbx_description
1 polymer ?
#
loop_
_entity_poly.entity_id
_entity_poly.type
_entity_poly.pdbx_seq_one_letter_code
_entity_poly.pdbx_strand_id
1 'polypeptide(L)' 'MQLNNWKEIVGSPIWWIPVSLLVLFSSIEGLHLAEHGKNCKTKAAWMNEAGLEYDRESEVR' A
#
# COMPACT_ATOMS: atom_id res chain seq x y z
N MET A 1 -23.46 32.21 -10.80
CA MET A 1 -22.85 32.41 -9.47
C MET A 1 -22.82 31.07 -8.74
N GLN A 2 -21.80 30.22 -8.97
CA GLN A 2 -21.71 28.89 -8.33
C GLN A 2 -20.29 28.41 -7.98
N LEU A 3 -19.22 29.06 -8.47
CA LEU A 3 -17.83 28.66 -8.18
C LEU A 3 -17.35 29.04 -6.77
N ASN A 4 -17.93 30.10 -6.17
CA ASN A 4 -17.42 30.65 -4.91
C ASN A 4 -17.74 29.74 -3.70
N ASN A 5 -18.91 29.09 -3.71
CA ASN A 5 -19.32 28.18 -2.64
C ASN A 5 -18.41 26.95 -2.54
N TRP A 6 -17.87 26.46 -3.67
CA TRP A 6 -17.01 25.28 -3.67
C TRP A 6 -15.70 25.55 -2.92
N LYS A 7 -15.04 26.68 -3.18
CA LYS A 7 -13.78 27.04 -2.49
C LYS A 7 -13.98 27.23 -0.99
N GLU A 8 -15.13 27.75 -0.55
CA GLU A 8 -15.45 27.87 0.88
C GLU A 8 -15.71 26.51 1.53
N ILE A 9 -16.40 25.61 0.83
CA ILE A 9 -16.67 24.26 1.34
C ILE A 9 -15.35 23.50 1.46
N VAL A 10 -14.50 23.47 0.43
CA VAL A 10 -13.21 22.74 0.45
C VAL A 10 -12.18 23.38 1.39
N GLY A 11 -12.21 24.71 1.53
CA GLY A 11 -11.38 25.45 2.47
C GLY A 11 -11.87 25.36 3.92
N SER A 12 -13.07 24.82 4.15
CA SER A 12 -13.63 24.71 5.50
C SER A 12 -12.82 23.71 6.34
N PRO A 13 -12.40 24.09 7.56
CA PRO A 13 -11.59 23.24 8.43
C PRO A 13 -12.28 21.92 8.81
N ILE A 14 -13.60 21.83 8.63
CA ILE A 14 -14.38 20.61 8.85
C ILE A 14 -13.90 19.45 7.96
N TRP A 15 -13.40 19.73 6.75
CA TRP A 15 -12.93 18.69 5.83
C TRP A 15 -11.50 18.22 6.10
N TRP A 16 -10.77 18.91 6.97
CA TRP A 16 -9.38 18.55 7.28
C TRP A 16 -9.32 17.23 8.04
N ILE A 17 -10.30 16.96 8.90
CA ILE A 17 -10.39 15.72 9.68
C ILE A 17 -10.56 14.50 8.76
N PRO A 18 -11.60 14.41 7.90
CA PRO A 18 -11.77 13.26 7.02
C PRO A 18 -10.62 13.11 6.01
N VAL A 19 -10.06 14.20 5.50
CA VAL A 19 -8.90 14.15 4.59
C VAL A 19 -7.66 13.60 5.31
N SER A 20 -7.39 14.05 6.54
CA SER A 20 -6.25 13.56 7.33
C SER A 20 -6.39 12.08 7.67
N LEU A 21 -7.61 11.64 8.03
CA LEU A 21 -7.91 10.23 8.26
C LEU A 21 -7.69 9.39 7.00
N LEU A 22 -8.15 9.87 5.84
CA LEU A 22 -7.97 9.17 4.57
C LEU A 22 -6.48 9.00 4.25
N VAL A 23 -5.68 10.05 4.40
CA VAL A 23 -4.22 9.99 4.19
C VAL A 23 -3.56 9.00 5.15
N LEU A 24 -3.95 9.00 6.43
CA LEU A 24 -3.47 8.05 7.42
C LEU A 24 -3.79 6.60 7.03
N PHE A 25 -5.04 6.31 6.68
CA PHE A 25 -5.46 4.97 6.28
C PHE A 25 -4.72 4.48 5.03
N SER A 26 -4.63 5.31 3.98
CA SER A 26 -3.88 4.97 2.78
C SER A 26 -2.39 4.72 3.05
N SER A 27 -1.80 5.48 3.99
CA SER A 27 -0.40 5.28 4.39
C SER A 27 -0.20 3.94 5.11
N ILE A 28 -1.12 3.57 6.01
CA ILE A 28 -1.07 2.30 6.74
C ILE A 28 -1.24 1.12 5.78
N GLU A 29 -2.21 1.16 4.88
CA GLU A 29 -2.40 0.09 3.88
C GLU A 29 -1.21 -0.02 2.92
N GLY A 30 -0.64 1.12 2.50
CA GLY A 30 0.57 1.15 1.68
C GLY A 30 1.76 0.48 2.38
N LEU A 31 1.97 0.78 3.67
CA LEU A 31 3.00 0.13 4.49
C LEU A 31 2.73 -1.37 4.65
N HIS A 32 1.46 -1.76 4.87
CA HIS A 32 1.07 -3.16 5.00
C HIS A 32 1.34 -3.93 3.70
N LEU A 33 0.96 -3.38 2.54
CA LEU A 33 1.23 -3.98 1.23
C LEU A 33 2.72 -4.04 0.91
N ALA A 34 3.49 -3.01 1.28
CA ALA A 34 4.94 -3.01 1.09
C ALA A 34 5.61 -4.10 1.93
N GLU A 35 5.23 -4.25 3.19
CA GLU A 35 5.73 -5.30 4.08
C GLU A 35 5.27 -6.69 3.61
N HIS A 36 4.00 -6.82 3.22
CA HIS A 36 3.46 -8.06 2.67
C HIS A 36 4.17 -8.43 1.36
N GLY A 37 4.51 -7.48 0.48
CA GLY A 37 5.29 -7.74 -0.73
C GLY A 37 6.71 -8.21 -0.44
N LYS A 38 7.28 -7.84 0.71
CA LYS A 38 8.58 -8.34 1.17
C LYS A 38 8.46 -9.73 1.78
N ASN A 39 7.36 -10.07 2.45
CA ASN A 39 7.19 -11.35 3.16
C ASN A 39 6.43 -12.43 2.36
N CYS A 40 5.62 -12.05 1.38
CA CYS A 40 4.98 -12.93 0.41
C CYS A 40 5.71 -12.84 -0.93
N LYS A 41 6.97 -13.27 -0.94
CA LYS A 41 7.67 -13.61 -2.17
C LYS A 41 7.42 -15.08 -2.53
N THR A 42 7.52 -15.42 -3.81
CA THR A 42 7.49 -16.81 -4.24
C THR A 42 8.71 -17.55 -3.67
N LYS A 43 8.61 -18.87 -3.45
CA LYS A 43 9.73 -19.70 -2.98
C LYS A 43 10.99 -19.48 -3.83
N ALA A 44 10.81 -19.33 -5.15
CA ALA A 44 11.88 -18.99 -6.09
C ALA A 44 12.58 -17.65 -5.79
N ALA A 45 11.82 -16.60 -5.48
CA ALA A 45 12.38 -15.29 -5.14
C ALA A 45 13.13 -15.30 -3.81
N TRP A 46 12.65 -16.05 -2.82
CA TRP A 46 13.37 -16.26 -1.56
C TRP A 46 14.69 -17.03 -1.75
N MET A 47 14.68 -18.09 -2.56
CA MET A 47 15.88 -18.87 -2.83
C MET A 47 16.92 -18.06 -3.62
N ASN A 48 16.48 -17.23 -4.57
CA ASN A 48 17.37 -16.34 -5.32
C ASN A 48 18.10 -15.33 -4.42
N GLU A 49 17.39 -14.70 -3.48
CA GLU A 49 18.00 -13.76 -2.51
C GLU A 49 18.96 -14.45 -1.52
N ALA A 50 18.70 -15.71 -1.19
CA ALA A 50 19.57 -16.52 -0.34
C ALA A 50 20.79 -17.10 -1.10
N GLY A 51 20.92 -16.85 -2.41
CA GLY A 51 21.98 -17.43 -3.25
C GLY A 51 21.83 -18.94 -3.45
N LEU A 52 20.62 -19.47 -3.30
CA LEU A 52 20.30 -20.89 -3.45
C LEU A 52 19.66 -21.14 -4.83
N GLU A 53 20.02 -22.27 -5.44
CA GLU A 53 19.41 -22.70 -6.69
C GLU A 53 17.97 -23.17 -6.42
N TYR A 54 17.02 -22.59 -7.15
CA TYR A 54 15.60 -22.95 -7.03
C TYR A 54 15.33 -24.26 -7.79
N ASP A 55 15.14 -25.35 -7.05
CA ASP A 55 14.71 -26.63 -7.61
C ASP A 55 13.17 -26.68 -7.73
N ARG A 56 12.70 -26.53 -8.96
CA ARG A 56 11.27 -26.57 -9.32
C ARG A 56 10.65 -27.96 -9.10
N GLU A 57 11.42 -29.05 -9.19
CA GLU A 57 10.88 -30.41 -9.04
C GLU A 57 10.45 -30.70 -7.60
N SER A 58 11.02 -29.98 -6.62
CA SER A 58 10.67 -30.09 -5.20
C SER A 58 9.28 -29.54 -4.81
N GLU A 59 8.62 -28.77 -5.67
CA GLU A 59 7.33 -28.12 -5.39
C GLU A 59 6.12 -28.93 -5.91
N VAL A 60 6.36 -29.91 -6.77
CA VAL A 60 5.33 -30.70 -7.48
C VAL A 60 5.11 -32.08 -6.84
N ARG A 61 5.85 -32.43 -5.78
CA ARG A 61 5.78 -33.71 -5.07
C ARG A 61 5.03 -33.60 -3.75
#